data_AF-A0A3D5WTB8-F1
#
_entry.id   AF-A0A3D5WTB8-F1
#
_cell.length_a   1.000
_cell.length_b   1.000
_cell.length_c   1.000
_cell.angle_alpha   90.00
_cell.angle_beta   90.00
_cell.angle_gamma   90.00
#
_symmetry.space_group_name_H-M   'P 1'
#
loop_
_entity.id
_entity.type
_entity.pdbx_description
1 polymer ?
#
loop_
_entity_poly.entity_id
_entity_poly.type
_entity_poly.pdbx_seq_one_letter_code
_entity_poly.pdbx_strand_id
1 'polypeptide(L)' 'MSRKKATPKSDFDIPDYQLESLARVLLPIFQEYLSSEQGQKDYAEWQKTQLNKKLNNKESR' A
#
# COMPACT_ATOMS: atom_id res chain seq x y z
N MET A 1 -8.95 22.22 18.02
CA MET A 1 -8.58 20.89 18.54
C MET A 1 -7.79 20.16 17.46
N SER A 2 -6.50 19.92 17.69
CA SER A 2 -5.63 19.22 16.74
C SER A 2 -6.14 17.79 16.57
N ARG A 3 -6.58 17.44 15.36
CA ARG A 3 -7.00 16.08 15.01
C ARG A 3 -5.78 15.17 15.16
N LYS A 4 -5.66 14.47 16.30
CA LYS A 4 -4.67 13.41 16.50
C LYS A 4 -4.86 12.40 15.37
N LYS A 5 -3.95 12.40 14.41
CA LYS A 5 -3.89 11.35 13.38
C LYS A 5 -3.54 10.07 14.13
N ALA A 6 -4.46 9.10 14.13
CA ALA A 6 -4.17 7.78 14.64
C ALA A 6 -3.14 7.15 13.70
N THR A 7 -1.87 7.10 14.11
CA THR A 7 -0.86 6.33 13.40
C THR A 7 -1.19 4.86 13.60
N PRO A 8 -1.35 4.07 12.52
CA PRO A 8 -1.53 2.64 12.65
C PRO A 8 -0.26 2.08 13.28
N LYS A 9 -0.33 1.61 14.53
CA LYS A 9 0.80 0.95 15.19
C LYS A 9 1.21 -0.24 14.34
N SER A 10 2.40 -0.18 13.78
CA SER A 10 3.01 -1.29 13.05
C SER A 10 3.34 -2.42 14.03
N ASP A 11 2.98 -3.66 13.68
CA ASP A 11 3.36 -4.89 14.40
C ASP A 11 4.86 -5.21 14.27
N PHE A 12 5.59 -4.41 13.50
CA PHE A 12 7.03 -4.51 13.37
C PHE A 12 7.72 -3.96 14.62
N ASP A 13 8.79 -4.62 15.08
CA ASP A 13 9.68 -4.15 16.17
C ASP A 13 10.43 -2.84 15.81
N ILE A 14 10.11 -2.25 14.66
CA ILE A 14 10.67 -1.01 14.16
C ILE A 14 9.81 0.14 14.66
N PRO A 15 10.40 1.18 15.27
CA PRO A 15 9.63 2.31 15.77
C PRO A 15 9.01 3.11 14.61
N ASP A 16 7.81 3.66 14.84
CA ASP A 16 6.99 4.32 13.81
C ASP A 16 7.76 5.40 13.02
N TYR A 17 8.59 6.21 13.68
CA TYR A 17 9.33 7.28 13.01
C TYR A 17 10.35 6.76 11.96
N GLN A 18 10.90 5.55 12.18
CA GLN A 18 11.80 4.92 11.19
C GLN A 18 10.99 4.42 10.00
N LEU A 19 9.84 3.80 10.25
CA LEU A 19 8.93 3.39 9.19
C LEU A 19 8.44 4.59 8.36
N GLU A 20 8.07 5.70 9.02
CA GLU A 20 7.67 6.93 8.36
C GLU A 20 8.81 7.56 7.55
N SER A 21 10.05 7.52 8.06
CA SER A 21 11.23 7.98 7.33
C SER A 21 11.47 7.16 6.07
N LEU A 22 11.34 5.83 6.17
CA LEU A 22 11.46 4.93 5.03
C LEU A 22 10.34 5.19 4.00
N ALA A 23 9.10 5.32 4.46
CA ALA A 23 7.96 5.61 3.62
C ALA A 23 8.14 6.94 2.87
N ARG A 24 8.68 7.98 3.55
CA ARG A 24 8.93 9.28 2.93
C ARG A 24 9.96 9.23 1.80
N VAL A 25 10.99 8.39 1.93
CA VAL A 25 12.01 8.19 0.88
C VAL A 25 11.47 7.36 -0.28
N LEU A 26 10.69 6.32 0.02
CA LEU A 26 10.18 5.39 -0.97
C LEU A 26 8.99 5.94 -1.77
N LEU A 27 8.17 6.80 -1.16
CA LEU A 27 6.96 7.37 -1.78
C LEU A 27 7.22 8.01 -3.16
N PRO A 28 8.18 8.94 -3.34
CA PRO A 28 8.43 9.54 -4.66
C PRO A 28 8.89 8.51 -5.70
N ILE A 29 9.69 7.53 -5.29
CA ILE A 29 10.18 6.45 -6.17
C ILE A 29 9.00 5.59 -6.65
N PHE A 30 8.10 5.23 -5.74
CA PHE A 30 6.89 4.51 -6.09
C PHE A 30 5.96 5.32 -7.00
N GLN A 31 5.81 6.61 -6.75
CA GLN A 31 4.97 7.47 -7.60
C GLN A 31 5.52 7.55 -9.03
N GLU A 32 6.83 7.68 -9.20
CA GLU A 32 7.48 7.69 -10.51
C GLU A 32 7.32 6.35 -11.24
N TYR A 33 7.50 5.24 -10.51
CA TYR A 33 7.30 3.89 -11.07
C TYR A 33 5.85 3.65 -11.50
N LEU A 34 4.88 4.02 -10.65
CA LEU A 34 3.45 3.86 -10.95
C LEU A 34 2.95 4.80 -12.04
N SER A 35 3.59 5.94 -12.25
CA SER A 35 3.32 6.83 -13.39
C SER A 35 3.88 6.29 -14.71
N SER A 36 4.82 5.36 -14.67
CA SER A 36 5.36 4.72 -15.87
C SER A 36 4.37 3.71 -16.45
N GLU A 37 4.38 3.52 -17.78
CA GLU A 37 3.48 2.59 -18.48
C GLU A 37 3.60 1.16 -17.96
N GLN A 38 4.81 0.74 -17.62
CA GLN A 38 5.07 -0.58 -17.03
C GLN A 38 4.42 -0.72 -15.65
N GLY A 39 4.54 0.29 -14.79
CA GLY A 39 3.94 0.28 -13.46
C GLY A 39 2.41 0.28 -13.48
N GLN A 40 1.79 0.98 -14.45
CA GLN A 40 0.34 0.93 -14.65
C GLN A 40 -0.15 -0.45 -15.07
N LYS A 41 0.58 -1.15 -15.97
CA LYS A 41 0.22 -2.51 -16.39
C LYS A 41 0.31 -3.50 -15.21
N ASP A 42 1.41 -3.46 -14.49
CA ASP A 42 1.64 -4.31 -13.31
C ASP A 42 0.57 -4.08 -12.23
N TYR A 43 0.23 -2.81 -11.97
CA TYR A 43 -0.82 -2.45 -11.03
C TYR A 43 -2.21 -2.92 -11.49
N ALA A 44 -2.52 -2.80 -12.79
CA ALA A 44 -3.79 -3.27 -13.35
C ALA A 44 -3.92 -4.80 -13.27
N GLU A 45 -2.85 -5.55 -13.52
CA GLU A 45 -2.81 -7.00 -13.33
C GLU A 45 -3.01 -7.37 -11.86
N TRP A 46 -2.30 -6.70 -10.96
CA TRP A 46 -2.48 -6.90 -9.52
C TRP A 46 -3.93 -6.64 -9.08
N GLN A 47 -4.55 -5.55 -9.51
CA GLN A 47 -5.96 -5.25 -9.21
C GLN A 47 -6.92 -6.37 -9.65
N LYS A 48 -6.71 -6.95 -10.84
CA LYS A 48 -7.50 -8.09 -11.33
C LYS A 48 -7.36 -9.31 -10.41
N THR A 49 -6.16 -9.61 -9.94
CA THR A 49 -5.94 -10.73 -8.99
C THR A 49 -6.63 -10.48 -7.65
N GLN A 50 -6.64 -9.23 -7.16
CA GLN A 50 -7.31 -8.89 -5.89
C GLN A 50 -8.83 -9.01 -5.99
N LEU A 51 -9.42 -8.60 -7.10
CA LEU A 51 -10.86 -8.77 -7.35
C LEU A 51 -11.26 -10.24 -7.39
N ASN A 52 -10.46 -11.07 -8.07
CA ASN A 52 -10.69 -12.52 -8.11
C ASN A 52 -10.56 -13.16 -6.72
N LYS A 53 -9.55 -12.79 -5.93
CA LYS A 53 -9.40 -13.22 -4.53
C LYS A 53 -10.58 -12.82 -3.65
N LYS A 54 -11.09 -11.59 -3.80
CA LYS A 54 -12.25 -11.10 -3.05
C LYS A 54 -13.54 -11.82 -3.44
N LEU A 55 -13.73 -12.13 -4.71
CA LEU A 55 -14.87 -12.91 -5.21
C LEU A 55 -14.84 -14.35 -4.66
N ASN A 56 -13.68 -15.01 -4.72
CA ASN A 56 -13.53 -16.39 -4.25
C ASN A 56 -13.79 -16.53 -2.73
N ASN A 57 -13.38 -15.53 -1.95
CA ASN A 57 -13.62 -15.50 -0.49
C ASN A 57 -15.08 -15.16 -0.13
N LYS A 58 -15.85 -14.58 -1.08
CA LYS A 58 -17.27 -14.25 -0.90
C LYS A 58 -18.18 -15.41 -1.30
N GLU A 59 -17.74 -16.26 -2.22
CA GLU A 59 -18.44 -17.51 -2.61
C GLU A 59 -18.22 -18.65 -1.62
N SER A 60 -17.15 -18.59 -0.82
CA SER A 60 -16.84 -19.56 0.26
C SER A 60 -17.44 -19.20 1.63
N ARG A 61 -18.37 -18.25 1.72
CA ARG A 61 -18.99 -17.78 2.97
C ARG A 61 -20.49 -18.05 3.01
#